data_AF-A0A3C2DW28-F1
#
_entry.id   AF-A0A3C2DW28-F1
#
_cell.length_a   1.000
_cell.length_b   1.000
_cell.length_c   1.000
_cell.angle_alpha   90.00
_cell.angle_beta   90.00
_cell.angle_gamma   90.00
#
_symmetry.space_group_name_H-M   'P 1'
#
loop_
_entity.id
_entity.type
_entity.pdbx_description
1 polymer ?
#
loop_
_entity_poly.entity_id
_entity_poly.type
_entity_poly.pdbx_seq_one_letter_code
_entity_poly.pdbx_strand_id
1 'polypeptide(L)' 'MSESLRDLRKASEKTLAEVARALHVSVRTVARYEDGTRRINIDQVIPLARLYRVSAEDIIAAQAISVAIRKSE' A
#
# COMPACT_ATOMS: atom_id res chain seq x y z
N MET A 1 7.68 9.22 -11.99
CA MET A 1 7.96 9.07 -10.55
C MET A 1 6.87 8.18 -10.01
N SER A 2 7.16 6.90 -9.86
CA SER A 2 6.16 5.88 -9.56
C SER A 2 6.60 5.20 -8.28
N GLU A 3 5.83 5.40 -7.21
CA GLU A 3 6.19 5.07 -5.82
C GLU A 3 5.50 3.78 -5.38
N SER A 4 6.19 2.91 -4.63
CA SER A 4 5.57 1.69 -4.10
C SER A 4 4.60 1.99 -2.95
N LEU A 5 3.80 1.00 -2.52
CA LEU A 5 2.93 1.19 -1.35
C LEU A 5 3.71 1.56 -0.08
N ARG A 6 4.95 1.08 0.04
CA ARG A 6 5.84 1.41 1.16
C ARG A 6 6.26 2.87 1.12
N ASP A 7 6.54 3.38 -0.08
CA ASP A 7 6.99 4.76 -0.28
C ASP A 7 5.85 5.73 0.03
N LEU A 8 4.64 5.46 -0.48
CA LEU A 8 3.45 6.25 -0.17
C LEU A 8 3.14 6.28 1.34
N ARG A 9 3.28 5.13 2.03
CA ARG A 9 3.10 5.08 3.48
C ARG A 9 4.12 5.96 4.22
N LYS A 10 5.40 5.87 3.84
CA LYS A 10 6.48 6.66 4.45
C LYS A 10 6.30 8.16 4.19
N ALA A 11 5.93 8.53 2.97
CA ALA A 11 5.64 9.91 2.59
C ALA A 11 4.45 10.48 3.38
N SER A 12 3.48 9.64 3.73
CA SER A 12 2.32 10.00 4.56
C SER A 12 2.59 9.94 6.07
N GLU A 13 3.83 9.65 6.48
CA GLU A 13 4.26 9.50 7.88
C GLU A 13 3.42 8.49 8.69
N LYS A 14 2.92 7.44 8.01
CA LYS A 14 2.11 6.40 8.65
C LYS A 14 2.95 5.19 9.05
N THR A 15 2.64 4.65 10.20
CA THR A 15 3.13 3.34 10.66
C THR A 15 2.32 2.21 10.01
N LEU A 16 2.91 1.01 9.92
CA LEU A 16 2.18 -0.18 9.47
C LEU A 16 0.94 -0.47 10.33
N ALA A 17 1.02 -0.16 11.63
CA ALA A 17 -0.08 -0.35 12.58
C ALA A 17 -1.26 0.59 12.31
N GLU A 18 -1.00 1.85 11.95
CA GLU A 18 -2.06 2.79 11.57
C GLU A 18 -2.79 2.35 10.30
N VAL A 19 -2.04 1.92 9.28
CA VAL A 19 -2.62 1.43 8.02
C VAL A 19 -3.43 0.15 8.27
N ALA A 20 -2.90 -0.76 9.08
CA ALA A 20 -3.57 -2.01 9.43
C ALA A 20 -4.92 -1.75 10.13
N ARG A 21 -4.95 -0.80 11.08
CA ARG A 21 -6.19 -0.36 11.74
C ARG A 21 -7.18 0.26 10.76
N ALA A 22 -6.72 1.14 9.88
CA ALA A 22 -7.59 1.80 8.89
C ALA A 22 -8.20 0.80 7.88
N LEU A 23 -7.51 -0.30 7.61
CA LEU A 23 -7.95 -1.35 6.69
C LEU A 23 -8.63 -2.54 7.37
N HIS A 24 -8.72 -2.57 8.69
CA HIS A 24 -9.22 -3.72 9.46
C HIS A 24 -8.49 -5.03 9.13
N VAL A 25 -7.16 -4.96 8.96
CA VAL A 25 -6.29 -6.11 8.70
C VAL A 25 -5.15 -6.19 9.72
N SER A 26 -4.36 -7.25 9.66
CA SER A 26 -3.15 -7.36 10.49
C SER A 26 -1.99 -6.50 9.97
N VAL A 27 -1.08 -6.10 10.85
CA VAL A 27 0.20 -5.44 10.46
C VAL A 27 0.98 -6.29 9.45
N ARG A 28 1.00 -7.61 9.65
CA ARG A 28 1.62 -8.57 8.73
C ARG A 28 0.99 -8.53 7.35
N THR A 29 -0.32 -8.34 7.28
CA THR A 29 -1.06 -8.20 6.02
C THR A 29 -0.61 -6.95 5.26
N VAL A 30 -0.47 -5.82 5.95
CA VAL A 30 0.02 -4.58 5.32
C VAL A 30 1.46 -4.73 4.84
N ALA A 31 2.33 -5.35 5.65
CA ALA A 31 3.71 -5.64 5.23
C ALA A 31 3.75 -6.49 3.94
N ARG A 32 2.84 -7.47 3.82
CA ARG A 32 2.68 -8.29 2.61
C ARG A 32 2.15 -7.54 1.39
N TYR A 33 1.42 -6.45 1.60
CA TYR A 33 1.03 -5.57 0.50
C TYR A 33 2.23 -4.75 0.01
N GLU A 34 3.01 -4.22 0.95
CA GLU A 34 4.21 -3.44 0.65
C GLU A 34 5.32 -4.25 -0.03
N ASP A 35 5.53 -5.48 0.42
CA ASP A 35 6.52 -6.40 -0.16
C ASP A 35 6.03 -7.09 -1.46
N GLY A 36 4.79 -6.84 -1.88
CA GLY A 36 4.22 -7.39 -3.11
C GLY A 36 3.87 -8.89 -3.06
N THR A 37 4.02 -9.58 -1.93
CA THR A 37 3.65 -11.00 -1.78
C THR A 37 2.14 -11.21 -1.70
N ARG A 38 1.38 -10.16 -1.38
CA ARG A 38 -0.07 -10.13 -1.41
C ARG A 38 -0.54 -8.85 -2.11
N ARG A 39 -1.64 -8.94 -2.85
CA ARG A 39 -2.30 -7.77 -3.44
C ARG A 39 -3.38 -7.22 -2.51
N ILE A 40 -3.54 -5.90 -2.48
CA ILE A 40 -4.73 -5.27 -1.93
C ILE A 40 -5.97 -5.65 -2.74
N ASN A 41 -7.12 -5.65 -2.07
CA ASN A 41 -8.42 -5.78 -2.70
C ASN A 41 -8.98 -4.41 -3.13
N ILE A 42 -9.98 -4.41 -4.02
CA ILE A 42 -10.58 -3.18 -4.56
C ILE A 42 -11.21 -2.28 -3.49
N ASP A 43 -11.80 -2.86 -2.46
CA ASP A 43 -12.38 -2.18 -1.30
C ASP A 43 -11.33 -1.46 -0.43
N GLN A 44 -10.06 -1.84 -0.54
CA GLN A 44 -8.95 -1.23 0.19
C GLN A 44 -8.37 0.00 -0.53
N VAL A 45 -8.68 0.19 -1.81
CA VAL A 45 -8.12 1.28 -2.64
C VAL A 45 -8.55 2.65 -2.11
N ILE A 46 -9.86 2.87 -1.91
CA ILE A 46 -10.38 4.16 -1.45
C ILE A 46 -9.91 4.51 -0.02
N PRO A 47 -9.94 3.58 0.96
CA PRO A 47 -9.37 3.84 2.28
C PRO A 47 -7.89 4.23 2.24
N LEU A 48 -7.07 3.54 1.43
CA LEU A 48 -5.65 3.87 1.28
C LEU A 48 -5.43 5.23 0.62
N ALA A 49 -6.16 5.53 -0.45
CA ALA A 49 -6.08 6.81 -1.14
C ALA A 49 -6.38 7.98 -0.19
N ARG A 50 -7.42 7.84 0.64
CA ARG A 50 -7.76 8.82 1.68
C ARG A 50 -6.70 8.92 2.77
N LEU A 51 -6.19 7.78 3.25
CA LEU A 51 -5.20 7.73 4.32
C LEU A 51 -3.87 8.39 3.90
N TYR A 52 -3.47 8.20 2.65
CA TYR A 52 -2.23 8.72 2.08
C TYR A 52 -2.41 10.06 1.34
N ARG A 53 -3.64 10.56 1.23
CA ARG A 53 -3.99 11.82 0.53
C ARG A 53 -3.53 11.84 -0.94
N VAL A 54 -3.70 10.71 -1.62
CA VAL A 54 -3.39 10.52 -3.04
C VAL A 54 -4.63 10.05 -3.81
N SER A 55 -4.53 9.95 -5.14
CA SER A 55 -5.63 9.42 -5.95
C SER A 55 -5.74 7.90 -5.83
N ALA A 56 -6.89 7.35 -6.22
CA ALA A 56 -7.07 5.91 -6.33
C ALA A 56 -6.13 5.31 -7.39
N GLU A 57 -5.84 6.04 -8.46
CA GLU A 57 -4.90 5.64 -9.51
C GLU A 57 -3.48 5.49 -8.96
N ASP A 58 -3.03 6.41 -8.10
CA ASP A 58 -1.73 6.33 -7.44
C ASP A 58 -1.61 5.07 -6.58
N ILE A 59 -2.66 4.70 -5.84
CA ILE A 59 -2.68 3.45 -5.05
C ILE A 59 -2.58 2.21 -5.94
N ILE A 60 -3.31 2.20 -7.07
CA ILE A 60 -3.29 1.08 -8.01
C ILE A 60 -1.91 0.94 -8.65
N ALA A 61 -1.32 2.05 -9.09
CA ALA A 61 0.03 2.10 -9.63
C ALA A 61 1.06 1.63 -8.58
N ALA A 62 0.95 2.11 -7.35
CA ALA A 62 1.83 1.73 -6.25
C ALA A 62 1.77 0.24 -5.92
N GLN A 63 0.57 -0.37 -5.94
CA GLN A 63 0.41 -1.81 -5.77
C GLN A 63 1.08 -2.60 -6.91
N ALA A 64 0.98 -2.11 -8.15
CA ALA A 64 1.64 -2.75 -9.30
C ALA A 64 3.16 -2.72 -9.15
N ILE A 65 3.72 -1.61 -8.66
CA ILE A 65 5.15 -1.42 -8.42
C ILE A 65 5.65 -2.31 -7.28
N SER A 66 4.93 -2.37 -6.15
CA SER A 66 5.27 -3.28 -5.04
C SER A 66 5.40 -4.74 -5.52
N VAL A 67 4.51 -5.20 -6.41
CA VAL A 67 4.58 -6.55 -6.99
C VAL A 67 5.72 -6.69 -8.00
N ALA A 68 6.01 -5.63 -8.78
CA ALA A 68 7.08 -5.64 -9.76
C ALA A 68 8.47 -5.71 -9.09
N ILE A 69 8.71 -4.93 -8.03
CA ILE A 69 9.96 -4.95 -7.25
C ILE A 69 10.27 -6.36 -6.77
N ARG A 70 9.27 -7.08 -6.24
CA ARG A 70 9.44 -8.44 -5.77
C ARG A 70 9.79 -9.44 -6.87
N LYS A 71 9.27 -9.27 -8.09
CA LYS A 71 9.59 -10.16 -9.23
C LYS A 71 11.02 -10.02 -9.71
N SER A 72 11.70 -8.93 -9.34
CA SER A 72 13.09 -8.67 -9.72
C SER A 72 14.10 -9.16 -8.67
N GLU A 73 13.64 -9.70 -7.53
CA GLU A 73 14.45 -10.33 -6.47
C GLU A 73 14.44 -11.86 -6.58
#